data_AF-A0A0G0ZW78-F1
#
_entry.id   AF-A0A0G0ZW78-F1
#
_cell.length_a   1.000
_cell.length_b   1.000
_cell.length_c   1.000
_cell.angle_alpha   90.00
_cell.angle_beta   90.00
_cell.angle_gamma   90.00
#
_symmetry.space_group_name_H-M   'P 1'
#
loop_
_entity.id
_entity.type
_entity.pdbx_description
1 polymer ?
#
loop_
_entity_poly.entity_id
_entity_poly.type
_entity_poly.pdbx_seq_one_letter_code
_entity_poly.pdbx_strand_id
1 'polypeptide(L)'
;MNNDEIKPNKEWPPDHWSLNQKWATGAIFRASGGLNFLNECLEYIHRGGTDAAYSRSLYVLLSYNVELILEAYLLLANEQFKKDERQLRAALRCKHNHDLKQLSDKIGKDKLQNINIADVKSEIKNDLKRYVITISNKDKIIVEDLECVRYDFEKYNKRRDSDFKEAKRMKGEIWNLLNITKIIMKMLPKQ
;
A
#
# COMPACT_ATOMS: atom_id res chain seq x y z
N MET A 1 1.32 32.13 39.39
CA MET A 1 1.84 31.13 38.44
C MET A 1 0.76 30.06 38.31
N ASN A 2 -0.06 30.13 37.28
CA ASN A 2 -1.04 29.08 37.00
C ASN A 2 -0.30 27.91 36.33
N ASN A 3 -0.38 26.75 36.96
CA ASN A 3 -0.03 25.47 36.38
C ASN A 3 -1.04 25.16 35.26
N ASP A 4 -0.74 25.60 34.04
CA ASP A 4 -1.32 24.94 32.88
C ASP A 4 -0.57 23.62 32.70
N GLU A 5 -1.07 22.59 33.39
CA GLU A 5 -0.75 21.21 33.06
C GLU A 5 -1.00 21.02 31.57
N ILE A 6 0.08 20.86 30.80
CA ILE A 6 0.03 20.33 29.45
C ILE A 6 -0.53 18.92 29.59
N LYS A 7 -1.85 18.80 29.49
CA LYS A 7 -2.50 17.49 29.42
C LYS A 7 -1.86 16.74 28.26
N PRO A 8 -1.33 15.53 28.48
CA PRO A 8 -0.75 14.75 27.40
C PRO A 8 -1.81 14.60 26.31
N ASN A 9 -1.33 14.83 25.08
CA ASN A 9 -2.05 14.70 23.82
C ASN A 9 -3.09 13.57 23.90
N LYS A 10 -4.36 13.85 23.56
CA LYS A 10 -5.45 12.84 23.51
C LYS A 10 -4.91 11.53 22.92
N GLU A 11 -5.11 10.40 23.61
CA GLU A 11 -4.69 9.08 23.11
C GLU A 11 -5.10 8.91 21.65
N TRP A 12 -4.12 8.67 20.78
CA TRP A 12 -4.32 8.50 19.35
C TRP A 12 -4.10 7.04 18.98
N PRO A 13 -5.07 6.37 18.33
CA PRO A 13 -6.37 6.91 17.89
C PRO A 13 -7.43 7.01 19.01
N PRO A 14 -8.40 7.95 18.92
CA PRO A 14 -9.39 8.20 19.97
C PRO A 14 -10.25 6.98 20.35
N ASP A 15 -10.62 6.86 21.62
CA ASP A 15 -11.37 5.70 22.12
C ASP A 15 -12.76 5.50 21.51
N HIS A 16 -13.41 6.60 21.12
CA HIS A 16 -14.73 6.57 20.50
C HIS A 16 -14.72 6.05 19.06
N TRP A 17 -13.54 5.87 18.45
CA TRP A 17 -13.42 5.30 17.11
C TRP A 17 -13.61 3.79 17.14
N SER A 18 -14.30 3.25 16.15
CA SER A 18 -14.44 1.80 15.99
C SER A 18 -13.09 1.15 15.63
N LEU A 19 -12.94 -0.15 15.93
CA LEU A 19 -11.64 -0.83 15.77
C LEU A 19 -11.13 -0.80 14.32
N ASN A 20 -12.02 -0.95 13.34
CA ASN A 20 -11.66 -0.81 11.92
C ASN A 20 -11.17 0.60 11.57
N GLN A 21 -11.75 1.66 12.15
CA GLN A 21 -11.28 3.03 11.95
C GLN A 21 -9.88 3.22 12.52
N LYS A 22 -9.63 2.69 13.73
CA LYS A 22 -8.29 2.72 14.36
C LYS A 22 -7.25 2.00 13.49
N TRP A 23 -7.56 0.80 13.00
CA TRP A 23 -6.66 0.00 12.16
C TRP A 23 -6.44 0.61 10.78
N ALA A 24 -7.50 1.06 10.11
CA ALA A 24 -7.40 1.72 8.82
C ALA A 24 -6.58 3.01 8.88
N THR A 25 -6.77 3.80 9.94
CA THR A 25 -5.95 4.99 10.23
C THR A 25 -4.48 4.61 10.35
N GLY A 26 -4.16 3.63 11.20
CA GLY A 26 -2.79 3.17 11.38
C GLY A 26 -2.16 2.64 10.09
N ALA A 27 -2.90 1.91 9.27
CA ALA A 27 -2.44 1.39 8.00
C ALA A 27 -2.17 2.51 6.98
N ILE A 28 -3.11 3.42 6.77
CA ILE A 28 -2.98 4.46 5.73
C ILE A 28 -1.90 5.50 6.06
N PHE A 29 -1.74 5.86 7.34
CA PHE A 29 -0.65 6.77 7.75
C PHE A 29 0.73 6.12 7.58
N ARG A 30 0.87 4.82 7.93
CA ARG A 30 2.11 4.07 7.66
C ARG A 30 2.40 3.97 6.18
N ALA A 31 1.40 3.66 5.36
CA ALA A 31 1.55 3.61 3.91
C ALA A 31 1.99 4.96 3.34
N SER A 32 1.35 6.06 3.76
CA SER A 32 1.73 7.40 3.30
C SER A 32 3.15 7.78 3.71
N GLY A 33 3.57 7.47 4.95
CA GLY A 33 4.94 7.70 5.41
C GLY A 33 5.95 6.87 4.62
N GLY A 34 5.66 5.58 4.40
CA GLY A 34 6.50 4.68 3.62
C GLY A 34 6.65 5.10 2.16
N LEU A 35 5.58 5.60 1.53
CA LEU A 35 5.63 6.15 0.17
C LEU A 35 6.46 7.43 0.08
N ASN A 36 6.36 8.33 1.06
CA ASN A 36 7.21 9.53 1.12
C ASN A 36 8.69 9.15 1.28
N PHE A 37 8.98 8.20 2.16
CA PHE A 37 10.34 7.65 2.31
C PHE A 37 10.86 7.04 1.01
N LEU A 38 10.04 6.25 0.31
CA LEU A 38 10.40 5.70 -1.01
C LEU A 38 10.69 6.81 -2.03
N ASN A 39 9.88 7.86 -2.04
CA ASN A 39 10.10 9.01 -2.93
C ASN A 39 11.43 9.70 -2.63
N GLU A 40 11.78 9.89 -1.35
CA GLU A 40 13.07 10.43 -0.93
C GLU A 40 14.23 9.51 -1.34
N CYS A 41 14.09 8.19 -1.18
CA CYS A 41 15.11 7.25 -1.67
C CYS A 41 15.34 7.38 -3.18
N LEU A 42 14.28 7.52 -3.98
CA LEU A 42 14.38 7.70 -5.43
C LEU A 42 14.88 9.08 -5.83
N GLU A 43 14.68 10.10 -5.00
CA GLU A 43 15.16 11.45 -5.24
C GLU A 43 16.64 11.59 -4.90
N TYR A 44 17.08 10.98 -3.80
CA TYR A 44 18.40 11.26 -3.25
C TYR A 44 19.40 10.12 -3.40
N ILE A 45 18.96 8.86 -3.43
CA ILE A 45 19.82 7.67 -3.36
C ILE A 45 19.81 6.89 -4.69
N HIS A 46 18.66 6.36 -5.12
CA HIS A 46 18.52 5.53 -6.33
C HIS A 46 17.85 6.31 -7.46
N ARG A 47 18.64 7.08 -8.22
CA ARG A 47 18.13 8.00 -9.26
C ARG A 47 18.16 7.41 -10.68
N GLY A 48 18.71 6.22 -10.84
CA GLY A 48 19.06 5.62 -12.13
C GLY A 48 18.15 4.46 -12.56
N GLY A 49 18.72 3.61 -13.40
CA GLY A 49 18.08 2.35 -13.80
C GLY A 49 18.20 1.26 -12.73
N THR A 50 17.77 0.05 -13.07
CA THR A 50 17.81 -1.10 -12.16
C THR A 50 19.17 -1.34 -11.51
N ASP A 51 19.19 -1.35 -10.18
CA ASP A 51 20.29 -1.83 -9.34
C ASP A 51 19.76 -2.95 -8.45
N ALA A 52 20.35 -4.13 -8.50
CA ALA A 52 19.76 -5.32 -7.89
C ALA A 52 19.44 -5.15 -6.38
N ALA A 53 20.30 -4.47 -5.63
CA ALA A 53 20.14 -4.27 -4.19
C ALA A 53 19.12 -3.17 -3.88
N TYR A 54 19.24 -2.01 -4.52
CA TYR A 54 18.31 -0.90 -4.31
C TYR A 54 16.92 -1.22 -4.85
N SER A 55 16.81 -1.71 -6.08
CA SER A 55 15.54 -2.07 -6.70
C SER A 55 14.78 -3.09 -5.85
N ARG A 56 15.45 -4.12 -5.30
CA ARG A 56 14.78 -5.11 -4.42
C ARG A 56 14.15 -4.43 -3.22
N SER A 57 14.94 -3.63 -2.51
CA SER A 57 14.51 -2.93 -1.29
C SER A 57 13.33 -2.01 -1.57
N LEU A 58 13.39 -1.28 -2.69
CA LEU A 58 12.33 -0.38 -3.12
C LEU A 58 11.03 -1.13 -3.44
N TYR A 59 11.10 -2.25 -4.18
CA TYR A 59 9.91 -3.05 -4.48
C TYR A 59 9.31 -3.72 -3.24
N VAL A 60 10.12 -4.26 -2.31
CA VAL A 60 9.61 -4.81 -1.04
C VAL A 60 8.77 -3.77 -0.31
N LEU A 61 9.30 -2.55 -0.18
CA LEU A 61 8.60 -1.44 0.46
C LEU A 61 7.37 -1.02 -0.35
N LEU A 62 7.45 -0.94 -1.67
CA LEU A 62 6.31 -0.59 -2.52
C LEU A 62 5.17 -1.59 -2.33
N SER A 63 5.46 -2.89 -2.41
CA SER A 63 4.47 -3.97 -2.24
C SER A 63 3.80 -3.90 -0.87
N TYR A 64 4.58 -3.77 0.19
CA TYR A 64 4.04 -3.64 1.55
C TYR A 64 3.15 -2.39 1.71
N ASN A 65 3.58 -1.24 1.20
CA ASN A 65 2.79 -0.01 1.32
C ASN A 65 1.49 -0.07 0.49
N VAL A 66 1.50 -0.71 -0.67
CA VAL A 66 0.29 -0.90 -1.50
C VAL A 66 -0.70 -1.84 -0.81
N GLU A 67 -0.22 -2.90 -0.16
CA GLU A 67 -1.06 -3.77 0.66
C GLU A 67 -1.77 -2.98 1.76
N LEU A 68 -1.03 -2.20 2.54
CA LEU A 68 -1.59 -1.34 3.59
C LEU A 68 -2.66 -0.37 3.07
N ILE A 69 -2.50 0.17 1.85
CA ILE A 69 -3.48 1.04 1.20
C ILE A 69 -4.79 0.30 0.95
N LEU A 70 -4.72 -0.89 0.35
CA LEU A 70 -5.90 -1.70 0.05
C LEU A 70 -6.56 -2.21 1.33
N GLU A 71 -5.79 -2.64 2.32
CA GLU A 71 -6.31 -3.05 3.63
C GLU A 71 -7.04 -1.91 4.34
N ALA A 72 -6.44 -0.72 4.38
CA ALA A 72 -7.08 0.47 4.96
C ALA A 72 -8.41 0.77 4.26
N TYR A 73 -8.44 0.72 2.93
CA TYR A 73 -9.66 0.96 2.18
C TYR A 73 -10.72 -0.12 2.40
N LEU A 74 -10.34 -1.40 2.43
CA LEU A 74 -11.25 -2.51 2.73
C LEU A 74 -11.94 -2.33 4.09
N LEU A 75 -11.19 -1.93 5.11
CA LEU A 75 -11.69 -1.70 6.46
C LEU A 75 -12.66 -0.51 6.56
N LEU A 76 -12.48 0.52 5.73
CA LEU A 76 -13.34 1.71 5.71
C LEU A 76 -14.57 1.53 4.81
N ALA A 77 -14.41 0.86 3.68
CA ALA A 77 -15.45 0.70 2.67
C ALA A 77 -16.46 -0.41 3.00
N ASN A 78 -16.22 -1.18 4.06
CA ASN A 78 -17.10 -2.27 4.47
C ASN A 78 -17.56 -2.10 5.92
N GLU A 79 -18.82 -1.69 6.05
CA GLU A 79 -19.46 -1.39 7.33
C GLU A 79 -19.69 -2.62 8.22
N GLN A 80 -19.50 -3.84 7.72
CA GLN A 80 -19.68 -5.05 8.51
C GLN A 80 -18.56 -5.24 9.56
N PHE A 81 -17.45 -4.52 9.41
CA PHE A 81 -16.22 -4.71 10.20
C PHE A 81 -16.17 -3.87 11.49
N LYS A 82 -17.29 -3.67 12.19
CA LYS A 82 -17.38 -2.58 13.18
C LYS A 82 -16.68 -2.84 14.52
N LYS A 83 -16.48 -4.09 15.02
CA LYS A 83 -15.98 -4.28 16.41
C LYS A 83 -15.12 -5.52 16.74
N ASP A 84 -15.18 -6.61 15.99
CA ASP A 84 -14.49 -7.85 16.38
C ASP A 84 -13.11 -7.98 15.71
N GLU A 85 -12.05 -7.97 16.51
CA GLU A 85 -10.67 -8.18 16.07
C GLU A 85 -10.52 -9.44 15.21
N ARG A 86 -11.19 -10.54 15.58
CA ARG A 86 -11.14 -11.80 14.84
C ARG A 86 -11.73 -11.64 13.44
N GLN A 87 -12.86 -10.92 13.33
CA GLN A 87 -13.46 -10.61 12.03
C GLN A 87 -12.58 -9.72 11.18
N LEU A 88 -11.93 -8.71 11.78
CA LEU A 88 -10.97 -7.85 11.08
C LEU A 88 -9.79 -8.65 10.54
N ARG A 89 -9.17 -9.48 11.37
CA ARG A 89 -8.06 -10.34 10.96
C ARG A 89 -8.49 -11.31 9.85
N ALA A 90 -9.68 -11.89 9.96
CA ALA A 90 -10.22 -12.76 8.93
C ALA A 90 -10.48 -12.02 7.61
N ALA A 91 -10.97 -10.78 7.66
CA ALA A 91 -11.20 -9.94 6.49
C ALA A 91 -9.90 -9.59 5.76
N LEU A 92 -8.85 -9.25 6.51
CA LEU A 92 -7.54 -8.91 5.95
C LEU A 92 -6.78 -10.14 5.46
N ARG A 93 -6.95 -11.30 6.12
CA ARG A 93 -6.24 -12.53 5.77
C ARG A 93 -6.51 -12.95 4.34
N CYS A 94 -5.45 -13.01 3.54
CA CYS A 94 -5.48 -13.59 2.20
C CYS A 94 -4.97 -15.04 2.21
N LYS A 95 -5.25 -15.78 1.14
CA LYS A 95 -4.80 -17.17 0.96
C LYS A 95 -3.27 -17.25 0.94
N HIS A 96 -2.65 -16.19 0.43
CA HIS A 96 -1.21 -15.93 0.49
C HIS A 96 -0.99 -14.67 1.33
N ASN A 97 0.12 -14.61 2.09
CA ASN A 97 0.42 -13.51 3.02
C ASN A 97 0.49 -12.13 2.34
N HIS A 98 0.57 -12.09 1.01
CA HIS A 98 0.47 -10.90 0.19
C HIS A 98 -0.32 -11.23 -1.08
N ASP A 99 -1.56 -10.79 -1.17
CA ASP A 99 -2.41 -11.02 -2.36
C ASP A 99 -3.26 -9.79 -2.69
N LEU A 100 -2.67 -8.87 -3.45
CA LEU A 100 -3.34 -7.63 -3.84
C LEU A 100 -4.57 -7.89 -4.73
N LYS A 101 -4.56 -8.97 -5.51
CA LYS A 101 -5.72 -9.34 -6.33
C LYS A 101 -6.87 -9.79 -5.43
N GLN A 102 -6.62 -10.68 -4.49
CA GLN A 102 -7.65 -11.12 -3.56
C GLN A 102 -8.17 -9.99 -2.67
N LEU A 103 -7.30 -9.08 -2.21
CA LEU A 103 -7.72 -7.86 -1.50
C LEU A 103 -8.63 -6.99 -2.38
N SER A 104 -8.23 -6.75 -3.64
CA SER A 104 -9.04 -6.00 -4.59
C SER A 104 -10.41 -6.64 -4.84
N ASP A 105 -10.47 -7.97 -4.89
CA ASP A 105 -11.72 -8.72 -5.10
C ASP A 105 -12.65 -8.63 -3.90
N LYS A 106 -12.10 -8.67 -2.67
CA LYS A 106 -12.86 -8.45 -1.43
C LYS A 106 -13.44 -7.04 -1.36
N ILE A 107 -12.73 -6.04 -1.88
CA ILE A 107 -13.20 -4.65 -1.95
C ILE A 107 -14.33 -4.54 -3.00
N GLY A 108 -14.14 -5.17 -4.16
CA GLY A 108 -15.08 -5.11 -5.27
C GLY A 108 -14.82 -3.90 -6.18
N LYS A 109 -15.03 -4.12 -7.49
CA LYS A 109 -14.68 -3.18 -8.56
C LYS A 109 -15.31 -1.79 -8.38
N ASP A 110 -16.60 -1.73 -8.07
CA ASP A 110 -17.32 -0.45 -7.93
C ASP A 110 -16.77 0.38 -6.77
N LYS A 111 -16.33 -0.27 -5.68
CA LYS A 111 -15.71 0.43 -4.55
C LYS A 111 -14.30 0.90 -4.90
N LEU A 112 -13.49 0.09 -5.58
CA LEU A 112 -12.14 0.51 -6.02
C LEU A 112 -12.15 1.78 -6.87
N GLN A 113 -13.19 1.97 -7.69
CA GLN A 113 -13.33 3.20 -8.49
C GLN A 113 -13.46 4.46 -7.62
N ASN A 114 -14.02 4.37 -6.41
CA ASN A 114 -14.12 5.51 -5.50
C ASN A 114 -12.75 6.03 -5.03
N ILE A 115 -11.71 5.20 -5.11
CA ILE A 115 -10.32 5.57 -4.82
C ILE A 115 -9.45 5.65 -6.07
N ASN A 116 -10.07 5.83 -7.25
CA ASN A 116 -9.40 5.98 -8.53
C ASN A 116 -8.65 4.72 -9.03
N ILE A 117 -8.98 3.54 -8.52
CA ILE A 117 -8.47 2.26 -9.02
C ILE A 117 -9.52 1.63 -9.94
N ALA A 118 -9.18 1.45 -11.21
CA ALA A 118 -10.08 0.85 -12.19
C ALA A 118 -10.04 -0.68 -12.16
N ASP A 119 -8.85 -1.25 -11.96
CA ASP A 119 -8.64 -2.70 -11.96
C ASP A 119 -7.31 -3.07 -11.29
N VAL A 120 -7.26 -4.30 -10.77
CA VAL A 120 -6.03 -4.93 -10.27
C VAL A 120 -5.94 -6.30 -10.91
N LYS A 121 -4.86 -6.56 -11.64
CA LYS A 121 -4.60 -7.87 -12.26
C LYS A 121 -3.33 -8.46 -11.69
N SER A 122 -3.31 -9.78 -11.49
CA SER A 122 -2.08 -10.53 -11.30
C SER A 122 -1.57 -11.03 -12.64
N GLU A 123 -0.26 -11.03 -12.83
CA GLU A 123 0.40 -11.63 -13.98
C GLU A 123 1.76 -12.20 -13.57
N ILE A 124 2.27 -13.12 -14.39
CA ILE A 124 3.60 -13.68 -14.23
C ILE A 124 4.48 -13.10 -15.33
N LYS A 125 5.60 -12.48 -14.96
CA LYS A 125 6.64 -12.04 -15.90
C LYS A 125 8.00 -12.52 -15.40
N ASN A 126 8.76 -13.19 -16.26
CA ASN A 126 10.05 -13.81 -15.90
C ASN A 126 9.94 -14.71 -14.64
N ASP A 127 8.81 -15.43 -14.51
CA ASP A 127 8.46 -16.25 -13.34
C ASP A 127 8.41 -15.51 -11.99
N LEU A 128 8.31 -14.19 -12.04
CA LEU A 128 7.97 -13.34 -10.91
C LEU A 128 6.51 -12.95 -11.04
N LYS A 129 5.75 -13.22 -9.97
CA LYS A 129 4.38 -12.75 -9.86
C LYS A 129 4.43 -11.24 -9.60
N ARG A 130 3.60 -10.50 -10.32
CA ARG A 130 3.41 -9.06 -10.12
C ARG A 130 1.95 -8.71 -10.28
N TYR A 131 1.60 -7.54 -9.75
CA TYR A 131 0.29 -6.94 -9.84
C TYR A 131 0.37 -5.69 -10.70
N VAL A 132 -0.59 -5.56 -11.62
CA VAL A 132 -0.79 -4.38 -12.45
C VAL A 132 -2.05 -3.68 -11.95
N ILE A 133 -1.87 -2.57 -11.24
CA ILE A 133 -2.96 -1.72 -10.79
C ILE A 133 -3.18 -0.66 -11.87
N THR A 134 -4.34 -0.70 -12.50
CA THR A 134 -4.73 0.30 -13.50
C THR A 134 -5.55 1.39 -12.79
N ILE A 135 -5.09 2.63 -12.84
CA ILE A 135 -5.86 3.77 -12.31
C ILE A 135 -6.82 4.32 -13.38
N SER A 136 -7.82 5.11 -12.99
CA SER A 136 -8.93 5.46 -13.90
C SER A 136 -8.51 6.24 -15.15
N ASN A 137 -7.39 6.96 -15.10
CA ASN A 137 -6.80 7.65 -16.26
C ASN A 137 -6.00 6.70 -17.19
N LYS A 138 -6.02 5.39 -16.92
CA LYS A 138 -5.31 4.30 -17.61
C LYS A 138 -3.80 4.20 -17.34
N ASP A 139 -3.24 5.01 -16.44
CA ASP A 139 -1.87 4.77 -16.00
C ASP A 139 -1.80 3.46 -15.19
N LYS A 140 -0.60 2.86 -15.18
CA LYS A 140 -0.35 1.58 -14.54
C LYS A 140 0.66 1.75 -13.42
N ILE A 141 0.38 1.10 -12.30
CA ILE A 141 1.31 0.91 -11.20
C ILE A 141 1.70 -0.57 -11.18
N ILE A 142 3.00 -0.82 -11.33
CA ILE A 142 3.55 -2.18 -11.29
C ILE A 142 4.05 -2.48 -9.88
N VAL A 143 3.49 -3.51 -9.26
CA VAL A 143 3.85 -3.93 -7.91
C VAL A 143 4.29 -5.37 -7.95
N GLU A 144 5.55 -5.65 -7.65
CA GLU A 144 6.04 -7.03 -7.56
C GLU A 144 5.37 -7.73 -6.36
N ASP A 145 5.11 -9.02 -6.46
CA ASP A 145 4.61 -9.77 -5.31
C ASP A 145 5.66 -9.82 -4.20
N LEU A 146 5.25 -9.49 -2.96
CA LEU A 146 6.14 -9.35 -1.82
C LEU A 146 6.97 -10.61 -1.55
N GLU A 147 6.37 -11.80 -1.66
CA GLU A 147 7.09 -13.06 -1.46
C GLU A 147 8.09 -13.28 -2.60
N CYS A 148 7.65 -13.02 -3.84
CA CYS A 148 8.52 -13.14 -5.01
C CYS A 148 9.74 -12.23 -4.94
N VAL A 149 9.59 -10.97 -4.58
CA VAL A 149 10.71 -10.02 -4.53
C VAL A 149 11.61 -10.23 -3.31
N ARG A 150 11.06 -10.72 -2.20
CA ARG A 150 11.84 -11.05 -1.00
C ARG A 150 12.76 -12.25 -1.22
N TYR A 151 12.29 -13.26 -1.95
CA TYR A 151 13.00 -14.51 -2.19
C TYR A 151 13.51 -14.66 -3.63
N ASP A 152 13.66 -13.55 -4.37
CA ASP A 152 14.12 -13.59 -5.76
C ASP A 152 15.55 -14.15 -5.91
N PHE A 153 16.35 -14.14 -4.82
CA PHE A 153 17.69 -14.72 -4.76
C PHE A 153 17.71 -16.25 -4.90
N GLU A 154 16.61 -16.94 -4.57
CA GLU A 154 16.50 -18.40 -4.74
C GLU A 154 16.33 -18.78 -6.22
N LYS A 155 15.92 -17.82 -7.06
CA LYS A 155 15.68 -18.01 -8.49
C LYS A 155 16.94 -17.63 -9.29
N TYR A 156 18.04 -18.33 -9.06
CA TYR A 156 19.39 -18.06 -9.60
C TYR A 156 19.47 -17.80 -11.13
N ASN A 157 18.53 -18.32 -11.93
CA ASN A 157 18.52 -18.15 -13.39
C ASN A 157 17.61 -17.03 -13.90
N LYS A 158 16.97 -16.23 -13.03
CA LYS A 158 15.87 -15.33 -13.41
C LYS A 158 16.18 -13.92 -12.94
N ARG A 159 16.76 -13.12 -13.84
CA ARG A 159 17.03 -11.71 -13.57
C ARG A 159 15.78 -10.89 -13.86
N ARG A 160 15.48 -9.92 -12.98
CA ARG A 160 14.56 -8.84 -13.31
C ARG A 160 15.08 -8.14 -14.57
N ASP A 161 14.16 -7.77 -15.46
CA ASP A 161 14.54 -6.99 -16.64
C ASP A 161 15.20 -5.70 -16.16
N SER A 162 16.28 -5.30 -16.84
CA SER A 162 16.88 -4.00 -16.59
C SER A 162 15.97 -2.91 -17.14
N ASP A 163 15.51 -2.01 -16.27
CA ASP A 163 14.73 -0.84 -16.61
C ASP A 163 15.59 0.41 -16.34
N PHE A 164 16.11 1.01 -17.39
CA PHE A 164 16.92 2.23 -17.30
C PHE A 164 16.12 3.46 -16.84
N LYS A 165 14.79 3.38 -16.81
CA LYS A 165 13.89 4.42 -16.32
C LYS A 165 13.20 4.01 -15.01
N GLU A 166 13.69 2.98 -14.32
CA GLU A 166 13.03 2.41 -13.13
C GLU A 166 12.70 3.48 -12.09
N ALA A 167 13.69 4.29 -11.68
CA ALA A 167 13.48 5.33 -10.68
C ALA A 167 12.43 6.35 -11.14
N LYS A 168 12.48 6.78 -12.40
CA LYS A 168 11.51 7.74 -12.97
C LYS A 168 10.10 7.14 -13.02
N ARG A 169 9.96 5.88 -13.45
CA ARG A 169 8.68 5.17 -13.50
C ARG A 169 8.10 5.03 -12.08
N MET A 170 8.91 4.53 -11.14
CA MET A 170 8.48 4.31 -9.76
C MET A 170 8.08 5.61 -9.05
N LYS A 171 8.75 6.74 -9.34
CA LYS A 171 8.29 8.06 -8.86
C LYS A 171 6.87 8.40 -9.32
N GLY A 172 6.56 8.15 -10.60
CA GLY A 172 5.21 8.35 -11.13
C GLY A 172 4.18 7.44 -10.47
N GLU A 173 4.56 6.18 -10.23
CA GLU A 173 3.73 5.21 -9.51
C GLU A 173 3.46 5.63 -8.07
N ILE A 174 4.49 6.07 -7.33
CA ILE A 174 4.38 6.58 -5.97
C ILE A 174 3.51 7.83 -5.92
N TRP A 175 3.64 8.74 -6.89
CA TRP A 175 2.78 9.93 -6.96
C TRP A 175 1.30 9.55 -7.10
N ASN A 176 0.99 8.57 -7.96
CA ASN A 176 -0.37 8.05 -8.09
C ASN A 176 -0.86 7.42 -6.77
N LEU A 177 -0.02 6.63 -6.10
CA LEU A 177 -0.36 6.02 -4.81
C LEU A 177 -0.57 7.05 -3.70
N LEU A 178 0.23 8.12 -3.64
CA LEU A 178 0.05 9.24 -2.70
C LEU A 178 -1.27 10.00 -2.95
N ASN A 179 -1.75 10.06 -4.20
CA ASN A 179 -3.07 10.62 -4.47
C ASN A 179 -4.19 9.69 -4.00
N ILE A 180 -4.03 8.38 -4.17
CA ILE A 180 -4.96 7.38 -3.62
C ILE A 180 -5.01 7.48 -2.08
N THR A 181 -3.86 7.59 -1.41
CA THR A 181 -3.84 7.72 0.06
C THR A 181 -4.57 8.96 0.54
N LYS A 182 -4.44 10.10 -0.15
CA LYS A 182 -5.20 11.33 0.16
C LYS A 182 -6.71 11.13 0.03
N ILE A 183 -7.18 10.33 -0.93
CA ILE A 183 -8.62 10.03 -1.05
C ILE A 183 -9.08 9.23 0.16
N ILE A 184 -8.35 8.16 0.52
CA ILE A 184 -8.68 7.30 1.66
C ILE A 184 -8.61 8.09 2.99
N MET A 185 -7.62 8.96 3.16
CA MET A 185 -7.49 9.81 4.35
C MET A 185 -8.70 10.74 4.56
N LYS A 186 -9.38 11.17 3.49
CA LYS A 186 -10.62 11.97 3.60
C LYS A 186 -11.81 11.16 4.12
N MET A 187 -11.74 9.83 4.07
CA MET A 187 -12.77 8.93 4.60
C MET A 187 -12.58 8.63 6.08
N LEU A 188 -11.43 9.01 6.65
CA LEU A 188 -11.17 8.79 8.07
C LEU A 188 -12.12 9.64 8.93
N PRO A 189 -12.51 9.13 10.11
CA PRO A 189 -13.29 9.91 11.06
C PRO A 189 -12.57 11.22 11.40
N LYS A 190 -13.35 12.30 11.44
CA LYS A 190 -12.86 13.61 11.87
C LYS A 190 -12.61 13.60 13.38
N GLN A 191 -11.61 14.37 13.80
CA GLN A 191 -11.28 14.60 15.21
C GLN A 191 -12.35 15.44 15.92
#